data_AF-A0A554VJB0-F1
#
_entry.id   AF-A0A554VJB0-F1
#
_cell.length_a   1.000
_cell.length_b   1.000
_cell.length_c   1.000
_cell.angle_alpha   90.00
_cell.angle_beta   90.00
_cell.angle_gamma   90.00
#
_symmetry.space_group_name_H-M   'P 1'
#
loop_
_entity.id
_entity.type
_entity.pdbx_description
1 polymer ?
#
loop_
_entity_poly.entity_id
_entity_poly.type
_entity_poly.pdbx_seq_one_letter_code
_entity_poly.pdbx_strand_id
1 'polypeptide(L)'
;MKTRKKRKRWNPKEHSRYKMVVYFKDKEATDPSQDDESSTFYSFDWKSGYSRFLDPQKGLEGLHKKVREYGDKANFILIYDRTTDRLIEKYFEGEPVEV
;
A
#
# COMPACT_ATOMS: atom_id res chain seq x y z
N MET A 1 25.56 21.86 26.04
CA MET A 1 24.19 21.29 26.03
C MET A 1 24.15 20.19 24.96
N LYS A 2 24.14 18.89 25.34
CA LYS A 2 24.10 17.79 24.34
C LYS A 2 22.68 17.70 23.78
N THR A 3 22.47 18.07 22.53
CA THR A 3 21.20 17.86 21.84
C THR A 3 20.95 16.36 21.73
N ARG A 4 19.91 15.85 22.43
CA ARG A 4 19.46 14.47 22.24
C ARG A 4 18.99 14.33 20.79
N LYS A 5 19.77 13.62 19.96
CA LYS A 5 19.42 13.31 18.58
C LYS A 5 18.08 12.55 18.61
N LYS A 6 16.99 13.20 18.15
CA LYS A 6 15.67 12.55 18.08
C LYS A 6 15.79 11.31 17.20
N ARG A 7 15.29 10.16 17.67
CA ARG A 7 15.26 8.94 16.86
C ARG A 7 14.37 9.19 15.64
N LYS A 8 14.88 8.87 14.44
CA LYS A 8 14.10 9.00 13.20
C LYS A 8 12.91 8.03 13.28
N ARG A 9 11.70 8.56 13.11
CA ARG A 9 10.46 7.78 13.12
C ARG A 9 10.25 7.20 11.72
N TRP A 10 9.73 5.99 11.63
CA TRP A 10 9.28 5.41 10.36
C TRP A 10 8.16 6.24 9.74
N ASN A 11 8.30 6.53 8.45
CA ASN A 11 7.32 7.20 7.61
C ASN A 11 6.83 6.20 6.55
N PRO A 12 5.54 5.81 6.51
CA PRO A 12 4.98 4.88 5.52
C PRO A 12 5.32 5.26 4.08
N LYS A 13 5.16 6.54 3.73
CA LYS A 13 5.41 7.01 2.36
C LYS A 13 6.88 6.84 1.95
N GLU A 14 7.82 6.92 2.88
CA GLU A 14 9.26 6.80 2.57
C GLU A 14 9.81 5.39 2.76
N HIS A 15 9.29 4.64 3.73
CA HIS A 15 9.96 3.45 4.25
C HIS A 15 9.15 2.16 4.09
N SER A 16 7.90 2.21 3.59
CA SER A 16 7.13 0.99 3.37
C SER A 16 7.72 0.15 2.24
N ARG A 17 7.69 -1.17 2.37
CA ARG A 17 8.08 -2.16 1.37
C ARG A 17 7.07 -2.18 0.21
N TYR A 18 5.79 -2.12 0.53
CA TYR A 18 4.70 -2.23 -0.43
C TYR A 18 3.88 -0.94 -0.49
N LYS A 19 3.31 -0.65 -1.66
CA LYS A 19 2.23 0.34 -1.87
C LYS A 19 1.03 -0.38 -2.48
N MET A 20 -0.17 0.05 -2.10
CA MET A 20 -1.43 -0.35 -2.71
C MET A 20 -2.06 0.89 -3.35
N VAL A 21 -2.50 0.77 -4.59
CA VAL A 21 -3.23 1.81 -5.33
C VAL A 21 -4.64 1.30 -5.57
N VAL A 22 -5.63 2.11 -5.20
CA VAL A 22 -7.06 1.76 -5.30
C VAL A 22 -7.75 2.75 -6.23
N TYR A 23 -8.46 2.20 -7.22
CA TYR A 23 -9.30 2.92 -8.16
C TYR A 23 -10.75 2.64 -7.77
N PHE A 24 -11.35 3.59 -7.06
CA PHE A 24 -12.70 3.43 -6.53
C PHE A 24 -13.76 3.68 -7.62
N LYS A 25 -14.87 2.95 -7.54
CA LYS A 25 -16.01 3.07 -8.46
C LYS A 25 -16.67 4.44 -8.42
N ASP A 26 -16.65 5.10 -7.27
CA ASP A 26 -17.24 6.43 -7.06
C ASP A 26 -16.49 7.55 -7.78
N LYS A 27 -15.26 7.30 -8.23
CA LYS A 27 -14.44 8.23 -9.01
C LYS A 27 -14.45 7.93 -10.51
N GLU A 28 -15.34 7.04 -10.96
CA GLU A 28 -15.49 6.62 -12.35
C GLU A 28 -14.18 6.12 -13.00
N ALA A 29 -13.21 5.68 -12.20
CA ALA A 29 -11.95 5.16 -12.71
C ALA A 29 -12.17 3.82 -13.42
N THR A 30 -11.92 3.77 -14.72
CA THR A 30 -12.15 2.63 -15.62
C THR A 30 -10.86 1.95 -16.11
N ASP A 31 -9.72 2.64 -16.09
CA ASP A 31 -8.43 2.13 -16.52
C ASP A 31 -7.29 2.67 -15.64
N PRO A 32 -6.63 1.82 -14.84
CA PRO A 32 -5.48 2.20 -14.02
C PRO A 32 -4.30 2.83 -14.77
N SER A 33 -4.21 2.62 -16.08
CA SER A 33 -3.16 3.19 -16.92
C SER A 33 -3.48 4.60 -17.44
N GLN A 34 -4.74 5.02 -17.38
CA GLN A 34 -5.21 6.31 -17.91
C GLN A 34 -5.78 7.23 -16.82
N ASP A 35 -6.28 6.66 -15.72
CA ASP A 35 -6.92 7.44 -14.66
C ASP A 35 -5.92 7.97 -13.62
N ASP A 36 -5.97 9.27 -13.37
CA ASP A 36 -5.19 9.94 -12.32
C ASP A 36 -5.87 9.85 -10.93
N GLU A 37 -7.17 9.55 -10.89
CA GLU A 37 -7.97 9.54 -9.68
C GLU A 37 -7.85 8.22 -8.89
N SER A 38 -6.74 8.08 -8.17
CA SER A 38 -6.48 6.92 -7.31
C SER A 38 -6.28 7.31 -5.85
N SER A 39 -6.42 6.31 -4.96
CA SER A 39 -6.03 6.43 -3.55
C SER A 39 -4.86 5.51 -3.27
N THR A 40 -3.77 6.07 -2.74
CA THR A 40 -2.57 5.31 -2.41
C THR A 40 -2.49 5.01 -0.92
N PHE A 41 -2.27 3.74 -0.59
CA PHE A 41 -2.03 3.26 0.76
C PHE A 41 -0.63 2.64 0.85
N TYR A 42 0.04 2.85 1.98
CA TYR A 42 1.38 2.30 2.22
C TYR A 42 1.28 1.21 3.28
N SER A 43 2.02 0.12 3.08
CA SER A 43 2.14 -0.95 4.08
C SER A 43 2.78 -0.43 5.37
N PHE A 44 2.35 -1.00 6.50
CA PHE A 44 2.93 -0.75 7.81
C PHE A 44 3.76 -1.94 8.24
N ASP A 45 5.01 -1.97 7.77
CA ASP A 45 5.95 -3.07 8.01
C ASP A 45 6.54 -3.04 9.43
N TRP A 46 5.96 -2.31 10.37
CA TRP A 46 6.53 -2.15 11.72
C TRP A 46 5.44 -2.19 12.79
N LYS A 47 5.85 -2.52 14.02
CA LYS A 47 4.95 -2.51 15.17
C LYS A 47 4.64 -1.09 15.68
N SER A 48 5.60 -0.18 15.57
CA SER A 48 5.44 1.21 15.98
C SER A 48 6.38 2.10 15.18
N GLY A 49 6.13 3.40 15.15
CA GLY A 49 6.98 4.36 14.44
C GLY A 49 8.44 4.39 14.90
N TYR A 50 8.80 3.73 16.00
CA TYR A 50 10.18 3.63 16.50
C TYR A 50 10.70 2.18 16.54
N SER A 51 10.06 1.26 15.84
CA SER A 51 10.53 -0.12 15.71
C SER A 51 11.98 -0.16 15.22
N ARG A 52 12.77 -1.14 15.65
CA ARG A 52 14.13 -1.35 15.11
C ARG A 52 14.13 -2.22 13.84
N PHE A 53 13.07 -2.98 13.65
CA PHE A 53 12.97 -3.99 12.60
C PHE A 53 11.73 -3.74 11.73
N LEU A 54 11.85 -4.14 10.47
CA LEU A 54 10.76 -4.22 9.51
C LEU A 54 10.31 -5.68 9.39
N ASP A 55 9.02 -5.85 9.23
CA ASP A 55 8.31 -7.10 8.99
C ASP A 55 7.41 -6.89 7.75
N PRO A 56 7.94 -7.17 6.55
CA PRO A 56 7.21 -6.99 5.30
C PRO A 56 5.93 -7.84 5.23
N GLN A 57 5.94 -9.04 5.80
CA GLN A 57 4.79 -9.94 5.74
C GLN A 57 3.60 -9.33 6.48
N LYS A 58 3.83 -8.79 7.68
CA LYS A 58 2.81 -8.03 8.40
C LYS A 58 2.28 -6.84 7.60
N GLY A 59 3.17 -6.15 6.90
CA GLY A 59 2.81 -5.02 6.04
C GLY A 59 1.88 -5.42 4.90
N LEU A 60 2.20 -6.52 4.22
CA LEU A 60 1.40 -7.07 3.13
C LEU A 60 0.04 -7.59 3.63
N GLU A 61 0.00 -8.31 4.75
CA GLU A 61 -1.26 -8.73 5.39
C GLU A 61 -2.17 -7.54 5.72
N GLY A 62 -1.57 -6.40 6.10
CA GLY A 62 -2.29 -5.15 6.32
C GLY A 62 -2.95 -4.61 5.05
N LEU A 63 -2.28 -4.74 3.90
CA LEU A 63 -2.85 -4.38 2.59
C LEU A 63 -3.94 -5.36 2.17
N HIS A 64 -3.76 -6.67 2.37
CA HIS A 64 -4.81 -7.68 2.09
C HIS A 64 -6.08 -7.47 2.93
N LYS A 65 -5.97 -6.93 4.14
CA LYS A 65 -7.14 -6.49 4.91
C LYS A 65 -7.89 -5.36 4.21
N LYS A 66 -7.17 -4.41 3.60
CA LYS A 66 -7.78 -3.32 2.83
C LYS A 66 -8.38 -3.79 1.51
N VAL A 67 -7.77 -4.77 0.85
CA VAL A 67 -8.37 -5.41 -0.34
C VAL A 67 -9.74 -5.96 0.02
N ARG A 68 -9.88 -6.65 1.16
CA ARG A 68 -11.18 -7.15 1.64
C ARG A 68 -12.17 -6.04 2.04
N GLU A 69 -11.68 -4.88 2.47
CA GLU A 69 -12.50 -3.73 2.90
C GLU A 69 -13.03 -2.91 1.71
N TYR A 70 -12.23 -2.84 0.63
CA TYR A 70 -12.46 -1.96 -0.53
C TYR A 70 -12.78 -2.71 -1.82
N GLY A 71 -12.61 -4.03 -1.88
CA GLY A 71 -12.73 -4.82 -3.10
C GLY A 71 -14.06 -4.61 -3.82
N ASP A 72 -15.17 -4.63 -3.08
CA ASP A 72 -16.52 -4.40 -3.60
C ASP A 72 -16.73 -2.96 -4.14
N LYS A 73 -16.04 -1.98 -3.55
CA LYS A 73 -16.11 -0.56 -3.87
C LYS A 73 -15.08 -0.11 -4.92
N ALA A 74 -14.13 -0.97 -5.25
CA ALA A 74 -13.05 -0.66 -6.18
C ALA A 74 -13.29 -1.36 -7.52
N ASN A 75 -12.98 -0.68 -8.62
CA ASN A 75 -12.83 -1.34 -9.92
C ASN A 75 -11.51 -2.10 -9.93
N PHE A 76 -10.43 -1.45 -9.53
CA PHE A 76 -9.09 -2.04 -9.50
C PHE A 76 -8.38 -1.78 -8.18
N ILE A 77 -7.64 -2.80 -7.72
CA ILE A 77 -6.66 -2.65 -6.65
C ILE A 77 -5.33 -3.25 -7.12
N LEU A 78 -4.26 -2.47 -7.02
CA LEU A 78 -2.92 -2.84 -7.47
C LEU A 78 -1.97 -2.79 -6.27
N ILE A 79 -1.23 -3.87 -6.01
CA ILE A 79 -0.19 -3.91 -4.98
C ILE A 79 1.18 -4.03 -5.64
N TYR A 80 2.09 -3.13 -5.28
CA TYR A 80 3.44 -3.08 -5.81
C TYR A 80 4.48 -3.32 -4.72
N ASP A 81 5.54 -4.07 -5.04
CA ASP A 81 6.81 -4.01 -4.31
C ASP A 81 7.56 -2.74 -4.71
N ARG A 82 7.79 -1.85 -3.75
CA ARG A 82 8.40 -0.54 -3.99
C ARG A 82 9.91 -0.56 -4.13
N THR A 83 10.56 -1.65 -3.72
CA THR A 83 12.02 -1.77 -3.85
C THR A 83 12.44 -2.23 -5.22
N THR A 84 11.57 -2.99 -5.88
CA THR A 84 11.76 -3.43 -7.28
C THR A 84 10.88 -2.66 -8.25
N ASP A 85 9.95 -1.84 -7.75
CA ASP A 85 8.90 -1.14 -8.48
C ASP A 85 8.09 -2.06 -9.40
N ARG A 86 7.76 -3.25 -8.90
CA ARG A 86 7.01 -4.28 -9.65
C ARG A 86 5.61 -4.41 -9.10
N LEU A 87 4.64 -4.54 -10.00
CA LEU A 87 3.30 -5.02 -9.66
C LEU A 87 3.42 -6.48 -9.21
N ILE A 88 2.90 -6.80 -8.03
CA ILE A 88 2.97 -8.15 -7.46
C ILE A 88 1.58 -8.79 -7.31
N GLU A 89 0.54 -7.98 -7.16
CA GLU A 89 -0.84 -8.47 -7.09
C GLU A 89 -1.78 -7.44 -7.73
N LYS A 90 -2.79 -7.95 -8.43
CA LYS A 90 -3.86 -7.17 -9.08
C LYS A 90 -5.20 -7.79 -8.72
N TYR A 91 -6.17 -6.92 -8.44
CA TYR A 91 -7.54 -7.32 -8.14
C TYR A 91 -8.51 -6.52 -9.00
N PHE A 92 -9.57 -7.17 -9.48
CA PHE A 92 -10.72 -6.56 -10.12
C PHE A 92 -11.96 -6.83 -9.27
N GLU A 93 -12.62 -5.78 -8.80
CA GLU A 93 -13.79 -5.89 -7.91
C GLU A 93 -13.58 -6.79 -6.68
N GLY A 94 -12.34 -6.82 -6.16
CA GLY A 94 -11.95 -7.62 -5.00
C GLY A 94 -11.48 -9.04 -5.32
N GLU A 95 -11.66 -9.51 -6.56
CA GLU A 95 -11.20 -10.82 -7.01
C GLU A 95 -9.78 -10.73 -7.59
N PRO A 96 -8.88 -11.68 -7.24
CA PRO A 96 -7.52 -11.68 -7.77
C PRO A 96 -7.53 -11.99 -9.26
N VAL A 97 -6.70 -11.26 -10.02
CA VAL A 97 -6.50 -11.47 -11.46
C VAL A 97 -5.01 -11.55 -11.78
N GLU A 98 -4.68 -12.10 -12.94
CA GLU A 98 -3.29 -12.17 -13.39
C GLU A 98 -2.67 -10.77 -13.55
N VAL A 99 -1.38 -10.70 -13.19
CA VAL A 99 -0.54 -9.49 -13.20
C VAL A 99 0.18 -9.36 -14.52
#